data_AF-A0A954IUN3-F1
#
_entry.id   AF-A0A954IUN3-F1
#
_cell.length_a   1.000
_cell.length_b   1.000
_cell.length_c   1.000
_cell.angle_alpha   90.00
_cell.angle_beta   90.00
_cell.angle_gamma   90.00
#
_symmetry.space_group_name_H-M   'P 1'
#
loop_
_entity.id
_entity.type
_entity.pdbx_description
1 polymer ?
#
loop_
_entity_poly.entity_id
_entity_poly.type
_entity_poly.pdbx_seq_one_letter_code
_entity_poly.pdbx_strand_id
1 'polypeptide(L)'
;MTRTTVFTTLILLSPWIASAQQAESLQLTLPSESYAVPGVEMSIYFDNIVLTKSPGDYRFDVKCDIGKMEQRRWTMTPTEATVGEHDLVVTVSDGSSGKQMAQAKTTLHVVPAAAGEGRNISLLIIDDSLTHATLYPNEIARLLSQPGNPTWRMLGTHKPKSAKTGVAHEGYGGWTWQRFVTQFEPNPDGTYRKRSSPFVYLSDNGKSELDVARYVKEECGGQAPDFVIIMLGINDCFGASPDDPDKRIDEMFRQADILLKALRQTMPKAEIGLCITTPPNTREAAFQANYKGRYSRWNWKRIQHRLVQRQIERFTKSKDGKITLIPTELNLDPIDGYPENNAVHPNAEGYKQVGASIYAWLKWRLAQSEMK
;
A
#
# COMPACT_ATOMS: atom_id res chain seq x y z
N MET A 1 -54.86 -57.75 -45.99
CA MET A 1 -53.47 -58.07 -45.64
C MET A 1 -52.75 -56.77 -45.33
N THR A 2 -52.04 -56.77 -44.22
CA THR A 2 -51.90 -55.69 -43.24
C THR A 2 -50.77 -54.72 -43.58
N ARG A 3 -51.07 -53.41 -43.45
CA ARG A 3 -50.12 -52.29 -43.54
C ARG A 3 -49.27 -52.24 -42.26
N THR A 4 -47.96 -52.14 -42.41
CA THR A 4 -47.01 -51.94 -41.31
C THR A 4 -46.95 -50.46 -40.96
N THR A 5 -47.41 -50.12 -39.75
CA THR A 5 -47.30 -48.77 -39.17
C THR A 5 -45.99 -48.68 -38.38
N VAL A 6 -45.10 -47.78 -38.78
CA VAL A 6 -43.87 -47.45 -38.02
C VAL A 6 -44.21 -46.40 -36.97
N PHE A 7 -44.01 -46.73 -35.70
CA PHE A 7 -44.08 -45.79 -34.58
C PHE A 7 -42.75 -45.01 -34.48
N THR A 8 -42.79 -43.70 -34.68
CA THR A 8 -41.66 -42.81 -34.41
C THR A 8 -41.84 -42.23 -33.01
N THR A 9 -41.02 -42.69 -32.06
CA THR A 9 -40.98 -42.16 -30.69
C THR A 9 -40.25 -40.81 -30.70
N LEU A 10 -40.98 -39.72 -30.45
CA LEU A 10 -40.41 -38.39 -30.24
C LEU A 10 -39.84 -38.31 -28.81
N ILE A 11 -38.52 -38.27 -28.67
CA ILE A 11 -37.85 -37.93 -27.41
C ILE A 11 -37.75 -36.41 -27.33
N LEU A 12 -38.55 -35.78 -26.46
CA LEU A 12 -38.42 -34.37 -26.11
C LEU A 12 -37.22 -34.21 -25.15
N LEU A 13 -36.07 -33.83 -25.70
CA LEU A 13 -34.93 -33.35 -24.91
C LEU A 13 -35.18 -31.89 -24.53
N SER A 14 -35.53 -31.65 -23.26
CA SER A 14 -35.55 -30.30 -22.69
C SER A 14 -34.11 -29.79 -22.51
N PRO A 15 -33.72 -28.64 -23.06
CA PRO A 15 -32.40 -28.08 -22.79
C PRO A 15 -32.43 -27.43 -21.42
N TRP A 16 -31.89 -28.13 -20.42
CA TRP A 16 -31.39 -27.48 -19.22
C TRP A 16 -30.17 -26.67 -19.65
N ILE A 17 -30.36 -25.38 -19.90
CA ILE A 17 -29.25 -24.43 -19.99
C ILE A 17 -28.72 -24.27 -18.57
N ALA A 18 -27.78 -25.13 -18.19
CA ALA A 18 -26.91 -24.85 -17.07
C ALA A 18 -26.15 -23.57 -17.42
N SER A 19 -26.48 -22.47 -16.73
CA SER A 19 -25.63 -21.29 -16.70
C SER A 19 -24.28 -21.73 -16.15
N ALA A 20 -23.31 -21.96 -17.03
CA ALA A 20 -21.93 -22.12 -16.64
C ALA A 20 -21.48 -20.78 -16.06
N GLN A 21 -21.53 -20.67 -14.73
CA GLN A 21 -20.89 -19.59 -14.01
C GLN A 21 -19.41 -19.67 -14.37
N GLN A 22 -18.97 -18.79 -15.27
CA GLN A 22 -17.58 -18.70 -15.68
C GLN A 22 -16.76 -18.52 -14.41
N ALA A 23 -15.99 -19.54 -14.04
CA ALA A 23 -15.13 -19.47 -12.87
C ALA A 23 -14.22 -18.26 -13.08
N GLU A 24 -14.35 -17.25 -12.21
CA GLU A 24 -13.48 -16.07 -12.29
C GLU A 24 -12.04 -16.56 -12.22
N SER A 25 -11.22 -16.13 -13.18
CA SER A 25 -9.79 -16.41 -13.17
C SER A 25 -9.16 -15.82 -11.91
N LEU A 26 -8.27 -16.57 -11.26
CA LEU A 26 -7.51 -16.09 -10.11
C LEU A 26 -6.86 -14.74 -10.44
N GLN A 27 -7.08 -13.74 -9.59
CA GLN A 27 -6.48 -12.42 -9.74
C GLN A 27 -5.18 -12.39 -8.92
N LEU A 28 -4.05 -12.45 -9.62
CA LEU A 28 -2.71 -12.27 -9.06
C LEU A 28 -2.27 -10.82 -9.30
N THR A 29 -1.86 -10.14 -8.24
CA THR A 29 -1.43 -8.74 -8.27
C THR A 29 -0.06 -8.62 -7.61
N LEU A 30 0.93 -8.17 -8.39
CA LEU A 30 2.31 -7.99 -7.93
C LEU A 30 2.90 -6.72 -8.57
N PRO A 31 3.42 -5.77 -7.79
CA PRO A 31 4.16 -4.62 -8.31
C PRO A 31 5.40 -5.07 -9.09
N SER A 32 5.73 -4.35 -10.17
CA SER A 32 6.88 -4.68 -11.02
C SER A 32 8.24 -4.47 -10.35
N GLU A 33 8.28 -3.68 -9.28
CA GLU A 33 9.50 -3.34 -8.53
C GLU A 33 9.28 -3.60 -7.04
N SER A 34 10.32 -4.12 -6.38
CA SER A 34 10.41 -4.25 -4.92
C SER A 34 11.82 -3.91 -4.45
N TYR A 35 11.94 -3.49 -3.18
CA TYR A 35 13.19 -2.94 -2.65
C TYR A 35 13.59 -3.66 -1.36
N ALA A 36 14.88 -3.94 -1.21
CA ALA A 36 15.43 -4.55 -0.02
C ALA A 36 16.82 -3.98 0.31
N VAL A 37 17.23 -4.13 1.57
CA VAL A 37 18.49 -3.61 2.10
C VAL A 37 19.13 -4.69 2.97
N PRO A 38 20.46 -4.89 2.89
CA PRO A 38 21.17 -5.81 3.76
C PRO A 38 20.82 -5.65 5.24
N GLY A 39 20.59 -6.77 5.92
CA GLY A 39 20.26 -6.82 7.35
C GLY A 39 18.81 -6.46 7.69
N VAL A 40 17.96 -6.12 6.72
CA VAL A 40 16.53 -5.84 6.93
C VAL A 40 15.70 -6.96 6.31
N GLU A 41 14.92 -7.68 7.13
CA GLU A 41 14.03 -8.73 6.61
C GLU A 41 12.93 -8.13 5.74
N MET A 42 12.65 -8.78 4.62
CA MET A 42 11.47 -8.52 3.81
C MET A 42 10.79 -9.82 3.37
N SER A 43 9.49 -9.75 3.17
CA SER A 43 8.66 -10.89 2.78
C SER A 43 7.66 -10.52 1.68
N ILE A 44 7.20 -11.53 0.96
CA ILE A 44 6.03 -11.46 0.07
C ILE A 44 5.02 -12.49 0.59
N TYR A 45 3.99 -12.01 1.29
CA TYR A 45 2.91 -12.87 1.79
C TYR A 45 1.92 -13.23 0.68
N PHE A 46 1.66 -14.52 0.52
CA PHE A 46 0.86 -15.01 -0.62
C PHE A 46 -0.60 -14.54 -0.58
N ASP A 47 -1.21 -14.43 0.61
CA ASP A 47 -2.59 -13.93 0.76
C ASP A 47 -2.75 -12.47 0.28
N ASN A 48 -1.67 -11.69 0.27
CA ASN A 48 -1.68 -10.27 -0.10
C ASN A 48 -1.67 -10.08 -1.62
N ILE A 49 -1.10 -11.03 -2.37
CA ILE A 49 -0.93 -10.95 -3.82
C ILE A 49 -2.04 -11.67 -4.61
N VAL A 50 -2.97 -12.35 -3.96
CA VAL A 50 -4.11 -13.00 -4.64
C VAL A 50 -5.48 -12.64 -4.07
N LEU A 51 -6.46 -12.47 -4.95
CA LEU A 51 -7.87 -12.33 -4.54
C LEU A 51 -8.52 -13.71 -4.42
N THR A 52 -8.56 -14.24 -3.19
CA THR A 52 -9.29 -15.47 -2.87
C THR A 52 -9.75 -15.49 -1.41
N LYS A 53 -10.84 -16.21 -1.16
CA LYS A 53 -11.32 -16.56 0.19
C LYS A 53 -10.45 -17.65 0.83
N SER A 54 -9.88 -18.52 0.00
CA SER A 54 -9.23 -19.77 0.42
C SER A 54 -7.83 -19.88 -0.19
N PRO A 55 -6.81 -19.18 0.37
CA PRO A 55 -5.44 -19.27 -0.15
C PRO A 55 -4.85 -20.68 -0.16
N GLY A 56 -5.32 -21.56 0.74
CA GLY A 56 -4.90 -22.95 0.84
C GLY A 56 -5.32 -23.82 -0.35
N ASP A 57 -6.25 -23.35 -1.19
CA ASP A 57 -6.66 -24.05 -2.41
C ASP A 57 -5.63 -23.89 -3.55
N TYR A 58 -4.57 -23.10 -3.33
CA TYR A 58 -3.53 -22.80 -4.31
C TYR A 58 -2.15 -23.23 -3.83
N ARG A 59 -1.28 -23.51 -4.80
CA ARG A 59 0.15 -23.69 -4.59
C ARG A 59 0.89 -22.50 -5.15
N PHE A 60 1.82 -21.97 -4.35
CA PHE A 60 2.70 -20.88 -4.73
C PHE A 60 4.10 -21.42 -4.93
N ASP A 61 4.71 -21.07 -6.05
CA ASP A 61 6.11 -21.30 -6.33
C ASP A 61 6.78 -19.97 -6.61
N VAL A 62 7.95 -19.74 -6.02
CA VAL A 62 8.72 -18.51 -6.23
C VAL A 62 10.10 -18.89 -6.73
N LYS A 63 10.41 -18.43 -7.95
CA LYS A 63 11.73 -18.52 -8.54
C LYS A 63 12.46 -17.21 -8.30
N CYS A 64 13.49 -17.25 -7.47
CA CYS A 64 14.47 -16.20 -7.23
C CYS A 64 15.79 -16.87 -6.86
N ASP A 65 16.92 -16.26 -7.20
CA ASP A 65 18.26 -16.76 -6.84
C ASP A 65 18.61 -16.51 -5.36
N ILE A 66 17.85 -15.65 -4.69
CA ILE A 66 17.96 -15.38 -3.26
C ILE A 66 16.64 -15.65 -2.52
N GLY A 67 16.71 -15.65 -1.19
CA GLY A 67 15.58 -15.88 -0.30
C GLY A 67 15.13 -17.34 -0.23
N LYS A 68 14.02 -17.57 0.47
CA LYS A 68 13.48 -18.90 0.72
C LYS A 68 11.96 -18.89 0.75
N MET A 69 11.37 -20.03 0.42
CA MET A 69 9.95 -20.29 0.55
C MET A 69 9.61 -20.76 1.97
N GLU A 70 8.55 -20.18 2.52
CA GLU A 70 7.85 -20.64 3.72
C GLU A 70 6.38 -20.87 3.35
N GLN A 71 5.61 -21.50 4.25
CA GLN A 71 4.24 -21.91 3.94
C GLN A 71 3.32 -20.75 3.51
N ARG A 72 3.48 -19.56 4.11
CA ARG A 72 2.61 -18.39 3.89
C ARG A 72 3.27 -17.27 3.06
N ARG A 73 4.56 -17.37 2.79
CA ARG A 73 5.36 -16.28 2.23
C ARG A 73 6.64 -16.78 1.56
N TRP A 74 7.17 -15.98 0.65
CA TRP A 74 8.60 -15.97 0.37
C TRP A 74 9.27 -14.92 1.26
N THR A 75 10.48 -15.17 1.76
CA THR A 75 11.16 -14.27 2.70
C THR A 75 12.67 -14.29 2.55
N MET A 76 13.32 -13.18 2.91
CA MET A 76 14.77 -13.08 2.97
C MET A 76 15.24 -11.99 3.95
N THR A 77 16.48 -12.12 4.40
CA THR A 77 17.27 -11.02 4.95
C THR A 77 18.51 -10.88 4.06
N PRO A 78 18.58 -9.86 3.18
CA PRO A 78 19.71 -9.70 2.27
C PRO A 78 21.01 -9.48 3.03
N THR A 79 22.13 -9.71 2.34
CA THR A 79 23.48 -9.37 2.81
C THR A 79 24.16 -8.47 1.78
N GLU A 80 25.29 -7.87 2.11
CA GLU A 80 26.05 -7.07 1.13
C GLU A 80 26.46 -7.90 -0.10
N ALA A 81 26.64 -9.22 0.05
CA ALA A 81 26.95 -10.12 -1.07
C ALA A 81 25.79 -10.33 -2.04
N THR A 82 24.56 -9.98 -1.65
CA THR A 82 23.36 -10.10 -2.48
C THR A 82 22.88 -8.74 -2.98
N VAL A 83 23.73 -7.70 -2.95
CA VAL A 83 23.43 -6.40 -3.56
C VAL A 83 23.38 -6.55 -5.08
N GLY A 84 22.34 -6.04 -5.71
CA GLY A 84 22.07 -6.18 -7.13
C GLY A 84 20.58 -6.21 -7.46
N GLU A 85 20.29 -6.46 -8.73
CA GLU A 85 18.93 -6.71 -9.21
C GLU A 85 18.68 -8.21 -9.34
N HIS A 86 17.56 -8.67 -8.80
CA HIS A 86 17.17 -10.08 -8.81
C HIS A 86 15.79 -10.24 -9.44
N ASP A 87 15.68 -11.16 -10.39
CA ASP A 87 14.39 -11.53 -10.96
C ASP A 87 13.63 -12.44 -9.99
N LEU A 88 12.45 -11.99 -9.54
CA LEU A 88 11.56 -12.80 -8.73
C LEU A 88 10.27 -13.09 -9.51
N VAL A 89 10.01 -14.36 -9.78
CA VAL A 89 8.81 -14.82 -10.49
C VAL A 89 7.94 -15.63 -9.54
N VAL A 90 6.69 -15.21 -9.38
CA VAL A 90 5.67 -15.95 -8.63
C VAL A 90 4.76 -16.69 -9.60
N THR A 91 4.68 -18.01 -9.45
CA THR A 91 3.72 -18.85 -10.17
C THR A 91 2.66 -19.34 -9.19
N VAL A 92 1.39 -19.21 -9.56
CA VAL A 92 0.26 -19.74 -8.78
C VAL A 92 -0.44 -20.83 -9.57
N SER A 93 -0.59 -21.99 -8.95
CA SER A 93 -1.24 -23.15 -9.51
C SER A 93 -2.41 -23.60 -8.65
N ASP A 94 -3.40 -24.21 -9.28
CA ASP A 94 -4.50 -24.88 -8.59
C ASP A 94 -3.94 -26.01 -7.71
N GLY A 95 -4.34 -26.04 -6.44
CA GLY A 95 -3.75 -26.93 -5.44
C GLY A 95 -4.07 -28.41 -5.64
N SER A 96 -5.18 -28.71 -6.34
CA SER A 96 -5.65 -30.06 -6.60
C SER A 96 -5.10 -30.63 -7.90
N SER A 97 -5.23 -29.89 -8.99
CA SER A 97 -4.84 -30.31 -10.35
C SER A 97 -3.39 -30.00 -10.69
N GLY A 98 -2.74 -29.08 -9.97
CA GLY A 98 -1.40 -28.58 -10.30
C GLY A 98 -1.36 -27.67 -11.53
N LYS A 99 -2.52 -27.35 -12.13
CA LYS A 99 -2.61 -26.48 -13.30
C LYS A 99 -2.18 -25.06 -12.93
N GLN A 100 -1.20 -24.52 -13.66
CA GLN A 100 -0.84 -23.11 -13.54
C GLN A 100 -2.03 -22.21 -13.88
N MET A 101 -2.35 -21.30 -12.96
CA MET A 101 -3.48 -20.37 -13.07
C MET A 101 -3.01 -18.94 -13.38
N ALA A 102 -1.90 -18.52 -12.79
CA ALA A 102 -1.35 -17.18 -12.98
C ALA A 102 0.17 -17.18 -12.78
N GLN A 103 0.84 -16.18 -13.34
CA GLN A 103 2.25 -15.90 -13.11
C GLN A 103 2.48 -14.40 -13.16
N ALA A 104 3.33 -13.89 -12.28
CA ALA A 104 3.76 -12.49 -12.27
C ALA A 104 5.25 -12.40 -11.92
N LYS A 105 5.88 -11.29 -12.31
CA LYS A 105 7.29 -11.01 -12.06
C LYS A 105 7.44 -9.65 -11.38
N THR A 106 8.39 -9.56 -10.45
CA THR A 106 8.90 -8.30 -9.91
C THR A 106 10.42 -8.30 -10.00
N THR A 107 11.02 -7.14 -10.23
CA THR A 107 12.45 -6.92 -10.07
C THR A 107 12.69 -6.52 -8.62
N LEU A 108 13.55 -7.28 -7.96
CA LEU A 108 13.94 -7.04 -6.58
C LEU A 108 15.28 -6.30 -6.56
N HIS A 109 15.23 -5.04 -6.11
CA HIS A 109 16.39 -4.17 -5.96
C HIS A 109 16.96 -4.31 -4.57
N VAL A 110 18.07 -5.04 -4.44
CA VAL A 110 18.86 -5.07 -3.20
C VAL A 110 19.94 -4.00 -3.29
N VAL A 111 19.84 -2.97 -2.45
CA VAL A 111 20.79 -1.84 -2.47
C VAL A 111 21.67 -1.81 -1.23
N PRO A 112 22.90 -1.27 -1.31
CA PRO A 112 23.83 -1.25 -0.18
C PRO A 112 23.22 -0.62 1.08
N ALA A 113 23.54 -1.16 2.26
CA ALA A 113 23.11 -0.55 3.52
C ALA A 113 23.70 0.85 3.72
N ALA A 114 24.81 1.18 3.06
CA ALA A 114 25.44 2.50 3.09
C ALA A 114 24.85 3.52 2.08
N ALA A 115 23.84 3.17 1.27
CA ALA A 115 23.31 4.07 0.24
C ALA A 115 22.85 5.43 0.82
N GLY A 116 23.39 6.53 0.31
CA GLY A 116 23.14 7.88 0.82
C GLY A 116 23.97 8.28 2.05
N GLU A 117 25.01 7.53 2.42
CA GLU A 117 25.96 7.94 3.46
C GLU A 117 26.52 9.35 3.18
N GLY A 118 26.69 10.16 4.24
CA GLY A 118 27.19 11.53 4.14
C GLY A 118 26.18 12.54 3.57
N ARG A 119 24.99 12.10 3.13
CA ARG A 119 23.93 13.00 2.68
C ARG A 119 23.08 13.49 3.84
N ASN A 120 22.39 14.60 3.60
CA ASN A 120 21.34 15.12 4.45
C ASN A 120 20.01 14.99 3.71
N ILE A 121 19.02 14.35 4.32
CA ILE A 121 17.70 14.15 3.72
C ILE A 121 16.60 14.71 4.61
N SER A 122 15.52 15.14 3.98
CA SER A 122 14.30 15.56 4.65
C SER A 122 13.08 14.80 4.13
N LEU A 123 12.24 14.35 5.06
CA LEU A 123 11.09 13.48 4.79
C LEU A 123 9.81 14.17 5.24
N LEU A 124 8.75 14.16 4.42
CA LEU A 124 7.39 14.49 4.83
C LEU A 124 6.50 13.27 4.68
N ILE A 125 5.91 12.78 5.77
CA ILE A 125 5.02 11.62 5.76
C ILE A 125 3.57 12.11 5.89
N ILE A 126 2.73 11.82 4.89
CA ILE A 126 1.32 12.23 4.82
C ILE A 126 0.42 10.99 4.83
N ASP A 127 -0.48 10.89 5.79
CA ASP A 127 -1.29 9.68 5.94
C ASP A 127 -2.45 9.85 6.93
N ASP A 128 -3.10 8.75 7.26
CA ASP A 128 -4.21 8.63 8.16
C ASP A 128 -3.86 8.05 9.55
N SER A 129 -4.72 7.16 10.07
CA SER A 129 -4.55 6.51 11.37
C SER A 129 -3.32 5.61 11.44
N LEU A 130 -2.87 5.03 10.32
CA LEU A 130 -1.67 4.18 10.33
C LEU A 130 -0.43 4.97 10.74
N THR A 131 -0.25 6.17 10.20
CA THR A 131 0.81 7.08 10.65
C THR A 131 0.50 7.74 11.98
N HIS A 132 -0.76 8.02 12.29
CA HIS A 132 -1.14 8.56 13.60
C HIS A 132 -0.69 7.67 14.77
N ALA A 133 -0.60 6.35 14.57
CA ALA A 133 -0.04 5.42 15.56
C ALA A 133 1.47 5.67 15.82
N THR A 134 2.16 6.29 14.86
CA THR A 134 3.58 6.68 14.88
C THR A 134 4.56 5.51 15.00
N LEU A 135 4.09 4.26 14.91
CA LEU A 135 4.96 3.09 15.03
C LEU A 135 5.87 2.88 13.82
N TYR A 136 5.35 2.97 12.59
CA TYR A 136 6.21 2.82 11.41
C TYR A 136 7.10 4.04 11.13
N PRO A 137 6.69 5.32 11.39
CA PRO A 137 7.62 6.44 11.33
C PRO A 137 8.76 6.31 12.34
N ASN A 138 8.47 5.81 13.55
CA ASN A 138 9.51 5.48 14.53
C ASN A 138 10.48 4.40 14.02
N GLU A 139 9.98 3.40 13.29
CA GLU A 139 10.84 2.37 12.70
C GLU A 139 11.73 2.94 11.59
N ILE A 140 11.20 3.78 10.71
CA ILE A 140 11.99 4.48 9.69
C ILE A 140 13.11 5.29 10.36
N ALA A 141 12.80 6.05 11.41
CA ALA A 141 13.79 6.79 12.17
C ALA A 141 14.84 5.89 12.83
N ARG A 142 14.44 4.74 13.38
CA ARG A 142 15.36 3.75 13.99
C ARG A 142 16.33 3.16 12.95
N LEU A 143 15.82 2.82 11.77
CA LEU A 143 16.60 2.28 10.65
C LEU A 143 17.56 3.32 10.06
N LEU A 144 17.08 4.55 9.81
CA LEU A 144 17.92 5.66 9.33
C LEU A 144 18.96 6.13 10.36
N SER A 145 18.80 5.79 11.63
CA SER A 145 19.78 6.12 12.68
C SER A 145 20.86 5.06 12.87
N GLN A 146 20.85 3.96 12.09
CA GLN A 146 21.96 3.01 12.07
C GLN A 146 23.19 3.61 11.37
N PRO A 147 24.43 3.20 11.74
CA PRO A 147 25.65 3.67 11.07
C PRO A 147 25.60 3.51 9.54
N GLY A 148 26.25 4.43 8.81
CA GLY A 148 26.28 4.43 7.34
C GLY A 148 25.01 4.94 6.65
N ASN A 149 24.02 5.44 7.40
CA ASN A 149 22.85 6.09 6.82
C ASN A 149 23.06 7.61 6.64
N PRO A 150 22.26 8.26 5.78
CA PRO A 150 22.20 9.72 5.71
C PRO A 150 21.79 10.32 7.06
N THR A 151 22.19 11.57 7.30
CA THR A 151 21.49 12.36 8.32
C THR A 151 20.08 12.66 7.82
N TRP A 152 19.11 12.65 8.73
CA TRP A 152 17.71 12.75 8.37
C TRP A 152 16.97 13.76 9.24
N ARG A 153 15.95 14.37 8.66
CA ARG A 153 14.96 15.19 9.37
C ARG A 153 13.56 14.84 8.87
N MET A 154 12.64 14.50 9.79
CA MET A 154 11.23 14.43 9.44
C MET A 154 10.57 15.79 9.63
N LEU A 155 9.86 16.23 8.60
CA LEU A 155 9.00 17.42 8.58
C LEU A 155 7.58 17.02 8.97
N GLY A 156 6.85 17.97 9.53
CA GLY A 156 5.47 17.76 9.96
C GLY A 156 5.13 18.54 11.23
N THR A 157 3.86 18.90 11.31
CA THR A 157 3.28 19.61 12.46
C THR A 157 2.75 18.65 13.52
N HIS A 158 2.49 17.38 13.18
CA HIS A 158 1.94 16.40 14.11
C HIS A 158 3.03 15.59 14.80
N LYS A 159 3.02 15.63 16.13
CA LYS A 159 3.97 14.93 17.01
C LYS A 159 3.22 14.26 18.17
N PRO A 160 2.56 13.10 17.96
CA PRO A 160 1.92 12.33 19.03
C PRO A 160 2.90 12.00 20.16
N LYS A 161 2.39 11.73 21.36
CA LYS A 161 3.22 11.32 22.52
C LYS A 161 4.09 10.09 22.25
N SER A 162 3.67 9.22 21.32
CA SER A 162 4.43 8.03 20.90
C SER A 162 5.58 8.33 19.94
N ALA A 163 5.68 9.56 19.40
CA ALA A 163 6.76 9.96 18.51
C ALA A 163 8.10 9.96 19.25
N LYS A 164 9.10 9.27 18.68
CA LYS A 164 10.48 9.33 19.15
C LYS A 164 11.12 10.67 18.76
N THR A 165 12.28 10.96 19.34
CA THR A 165 13.05 12.17 19.04
C THR A 165 13.25 12.32 17.53
N GLY A 166 12.94 13.51 17.01
CA GLY A 166 13.06 13.82 15.58
C GLY A 166 11.91 13.33 14.69
N VAL A 167 10.99 12.51 15.20
CA VAL A 167 9.83 12.02 14.44
C VAL A 167 8.71 13.06 14.44
N ALA A 168 8.31 13.45 13.25
CA ALA A 168 7.17 14.31 12.96
C ALA A 168 6.50 13.84 11.67
N HIS A 169 5.22 14.09 11.50
CA HIS A 169 4.48 13.69 10.32
C HIS A 169 3.18 14.49 10.15
N GLU A 170 2.45 14.22 9.08
CA GLU A 170 1.09 14.71 8.80
C GLU A 170 0.15 13.50 8.76
N GLY A 171 0.03 12.81 9.89
CA GLY A 171 -0.70 11.53 10.02
C GLY A 171 -1.91 11.65 10.95
N TYR A 172 -3.11 11.53 10.40
CA TYR A 172 -4.34 11.89 11.10
C TYR A 172 -5.42 10.81 11.03
N GLY A 173 -5.84 10.29 12.18
CA GLY A 173 -6.80 9.20 12.22
C GLY A 173 -8.11 9.47 11.47
N GLY A 174 -8.44 8.59 10.52
CA GLY A 174 -9.67 8.66 9.71
C GLY A 174 -9.62 9.67 8.55
N TRP A 175 -8.44 10.21 8.23
CA TRP A 175 -8.32 11.17 7.14
C TRP A 175 -8.22 10.48 5.78
N THR A 176 -8.68 11.21 4.77
CA THR A 176 -8.76 10.80 3.37
C THR A 176 -7.98 11.78 2.51
N TRP A 177 -7.74 11.45 1.24
CA TRP A 177 -7.18 12.40 0.28
C TRP A 177 -8.01 13.69 0.23
N GLN A 178 -9.34 13.56 0.21
CA GLN A 178 -10.25 14.70 0.21
C GLN A 178 -10.04 15.60 1.41
N ARG A 179 -9.88 15.04 2.62
CA ARG A 179 -9.69 15.86 3.83
C ARG A 179 -8.40 16.66 3.77
N PHE A 180 -7.31 16.10 3.27
CA PHE A 180 -6.08 16.88 3.07
C PHE A 180 -6.25 18.04 2.08
N VAL A 181 -7.13 17.89 1.09
CA VAL A 181 -7.41 18.92 0.08
C VAL A 181 -8.37 20.00 0.59
N THR A 182 -9.38 19.64 1.40
CA THR A 182 -10.52 20.54 1.67
C THR A 182 -10.81 20.82 3.14
N GLN A 183 -10.25 20.06 4.08
CA GLN A 183 -10.64 20.19 5.50
C GLN A 183 -10.13 21.53 6.07
N PHE A 184 -11.07 22.39 6.43
CA PHE A 184 -10.83 23.61 7.19
C PHE A 184 -11.66 23.57 8.47
N GLU A 185 -11.05 23.86 9.61
CA GLU A 185 -11.70 23.95 10.91
C GLU A 185 -11.46 25.36 11.50
N PRO A 186 -12.48 26.23 11.54
CA PRO A 186 -12.33 27.59 12.05
C PRO A 186 -12.14 27.64 13.58
N ASN A 187 -12.52 26.59 14.31
CA ASN A 187 -12.45 26.54 15.77
C ASN A 187 -11.70 25.29 16.26
N PRO A 188 -10.39 25.17 15.98
CA PRO A 188 -9.62 24.00 16.36
C PRO A 188 -9.53 23.88 17.89
N ASP A 189 -9.57 22.64 18.40
CA ASP A 189 -9.48 22.36 19.84
C ASP A 189 -8.11 21.80 20.26
N GLY A 190 -7.12 21.87 19.35
CA GLY A 190 -5.79 21.30 19.54
C GLY A 190 -5.73 19.77 19.34
N THR A 191 -6.85 19.10 19.07
CA THR A 191 -6.86 17.67 18.72
C THR A 191 -6.78 17.48 17.20
N TYR A 192 -6.26 16.32 16.79
CA TYR A 192 -6.24 15.98 15.36
C TYR A 192 -7.64 15.71 14.76
N ARG A 193 -8.65 15.50 15.61
CA ARG A 193 -10.04 15.24 15.16
C ARG A 193 -10.73 16.51 14.72
N LYS A 194 -10.37 17.64 15.34
CA LYS A 194 -10.93 18.96 15.08
C LYS A 194 -9.80 19.94 14.77
N ARG A 195 -9.22 19.76 13.59
CA ARG A 195 -8.19 20.63 13.00
C ARG A 195 -8.38 20.78 11.50
N SER A 196 -7.82 21.84 10.95
CA SER A 196 -7.65 21.98 9.51
C SER A 196 -6.61 21.01 8.99
N SER A 197 -6.72 20.68 7.70
CA SER A 197 -5.60 20.14 6.94
C SER A 197 -4.38 21.04 7.12
N PRO A 198 -3.17 20.48 7.28
CA PRO A 198 -1.94 21.26 7.32
C PRO A 198 -1.72 22.05 6.02
N PHE A 199 -2.39 21.69 4.93
CA PHE A 199 -2.25 22.32 3.64
C PHE A 199 -3.39 23.28 3.31
N VAL A 200 -4.41 23.43 4.17
CA VAL A 200 -5.57 24.28 3.87
C VAL A 200 -5.59 25.49 4.78
N TYR A 201 -5.53 26.66 4.17
CA TYR A 201 -5.42 27.95 4.85
C TYR A 201 -6.58 28.86 4.47
N LEU A 202 -6.94 29.78 5.38
CA LEU A 202 -7.84 30.87 5.06
C LEU A 202 -7.09 31.90 4.21
N SER A 203 -7.60 32.18 3.02
CA SER A 203 -7.09 33.23 2.14
C SER A 203 -7.58 34.62 2.58
N ASP A 204 -6.98 35.67 2.02
CA ASP A 204 -7.33 37.07 2.30
C ASP A 204 -8.80 37.41 1.94
N ASN A 205 -9.43 36.61 1.08
CA ASN A 205 -10.85 36.77 0.70
C ASN A 205 -11.82 36.04 1.66
N GLY A 206 -11.31 35.41 2.73
CA GLY A 206 -12.11 34.69 3.71
C GLY A 206 -12.56 33.29 3.28
N LYS A 207 -12.07 32.75 2.17
CA LYS A 207 -12.30 31.35 1.77
C LYS A 207 -11.09 30.49 2.09
N SER A 208 -11.35 29.27 2.56
CA SER A 208 -10.29 28.29 2.75
C SER A 208 -9.86 27.67 1.43
N GLU A 209 -8.55 27.54 1.22
CA GLU A 209 -7.96 27.00 0.01
C GLU A 209 -6.71 26.18 0.30
N LEU A 210 -6.40 25.26 -0.61
CA LEU A 210 -5.19 24.45 -0.57
C LEU A 210 -3.98 25.33 -0.91
N ASP A 211 -3.06 25.49 0.04
CA ASP A 211 -1.83 26.26 -0.09
C ASP A 211 -0.64 25.49 0.51
N VAL A 212 -0.10 24.57 -0.31
CA VAL A 212 1.09 23.79 0.05
C VAL A 212 2.34 24.68 0.12
N ALA A 213 2.39 25.77 -0.64
CA ALA A 213 3.54 26.69 -0.63
C ALA A 213 3.66 27.40 0.72
N ARG A 214 2.53 27.83 1.29
CA ARG A 214 2.48 28.38 2.64
C ARG A 214 2.87 27.36 3.69
N TYR A 215 2.40 26.12 3.59
CA TYR A 215 2.85 25.04 4.49
C TYR A 215 4.37 24.86 4.48
N VAL A 216 4.99 24.79 3.30
CA VAL A 216 6.46 24.66 3.20
C VAL A 216 7.16 25.88 3.81
N LYS A 217 6.64 27.09 3.55
CA LYS A 217 7.20 28.32 4.11
C LYS A 217 7.12 28.37 5.64
N GLU A 218 5.94 28.12 6.20
CA GLU A 218 5.64 28.33 7.62
C GLU A 218 6.06 27.14 8.48
N GLU A 219 5.74 25.92 8.07
CA GLU A 219 5.89 24.71 8.89
C GLU A 219 7.18 23.93 8.60
N CYS A 220 7.75 24.10 7.40
CA CYS A 220 9.00 23.46 7.00
C CYS A 220 10.20 24.42 7.00
N GLY A 221 10.01 25.67 7.45
CA GLY A 221 11.06 26.70 7.48
C GLY A 221 11.54 27.13 6.09
N GLY A 222 10.65 27.10 5.10
CA GLY A 222 10.96 27.45 3.71
C GLY A 222 11.72 26.37 2.94
N GLN A 223 11.98 25.22 3.54
CA GLN A 223 12.69 24.11 2.90
C GLN A 223 11.71 23.02 2.47
N ALA A 224 11.59 22.82 1.16
CA ALA A 224 10.85 21.69 0.63
C ALA A 224 11.52 20.36 1.04
N PRO A 225 10.74 19.31 1.34
CA PRO A 225 11.31 17.98 1.61
C PRO A 225 12.01 17.42 0.37
N ASP A 226 12.98 16.55 0.60
CA ASP A 226 13.60 15.73 -0.45
C ASP A 226 12.66 14.58 -0.85
N PHE A 227 11.95 14.02 0.14
CA PHE A 227 11.02 12.90 -0.06
C PHE A 227 9.67 13.17 0.60
N VAL A 228 8.60 12.86 -0.13
CA VAL A 228 7.23 12.83 0.40
C VAL A 228 6.73 11.39 0.34
N ILE A 229 6.32 10.84 1.48
CA ILE A 229 5.77 9.49 1.59
C ILE A 229 4.28 9.62 1.87
N ILE A 230 3.44 8.95 1.08
CA ILE A 230 1.99 9.01 1.22
C ILE A 230 1.40 7.60 1.30
N MET A 231 0.61 7.32 2.33
CA MET A 231 -0.05 6.00 2.53
C MET A 231 -1.58 6.09 2.67
N LEU A 232 -2.20 6.96 1.89
CA LEU A 232 -3.65 7.16 1.93
C LEU A 232 -4.43 6.21 1.02
N GLY A 233 -5.69 5.96 1.38
CA GLY A 233 -6.67 5.27 0.55
C GLY A 233 -7.60 4.31 1.30
N ILE A 234 -7.19 3.87 2.49
CA ILE A 234 -8.00 3.00 3.36
C ILE A 234 -9.32 3.68 3.71
N ASN A 235 -9.26 4.86 4.33
CA ASN A 235 -10.45 5.61 4.74
C ASN A 235 -11.29 6.07 3.55
N ASP A 236 -10.65 6.40 2.43
CA ASP A 236 -11.34 6.78 1.20
C ASP A 236 -12.23 5.65 0.70
N CYS A 237 -11.77 4.40 0.77
CA CYS A 237 -12.49 3.24 0.25
C CYS A 237 -13.41 2.55 1.28
N PHE A 238 -13.38 2.94 2.56
CA PHE A 238 -14.41 2.52 3.51
C PHE A 238 -15.80 2.97 3.03
N GLY A 239 -16.70 2.00 2.86
CA GLY A 239 -18.05 2.22 2.32
C GLY A 239 -18.16 2.09 0.79
N ALA A 240 -17.07 1.74 0.09
CA ALA A 240 -17.17 1.28 -1.29
C ALA A 240 -17.99 -0.02 -1.38
N SER A 241 -18.65 -0.25 -2.52
CA SER A 241 -19.27 -1.54 -2.80
C SER A 241 -18.17 -2.57 -3.09
N PRO A 242 -18.21 -3.78 -2.49
CA PRO A 242 -17.25 -4.83 -2.83
C PRO A 242 -17.45 -5.39 -4.24
N ASP A 243 -18.65 -5.21 -4.83
CA ASP A 243 -18.98 -5.63 -6.20
C ASP A 243 -18.62 -4.58 -7.25
N ASP A 244 -18.53 -3.31 -6.85
CA ASP A 244 -18.20 -2.17 -7.73
C ASP A 244 -17.47 -1.07 -6.94
N PRO A 245 -16.21 -1.28 -6.52
CA PRO A 245 -15.47 -0.29 -5.76
C PRO A 245 -14.91 0.85 -6.62
N ASP A 246 -14.89 0.68 -7.95
CA ASP A 246 -14.16 1.56 -8.87
C ASP A 246 -14.64 3.02 -8.83
N LYS A 247 -15.95 3.28 -8.68
CA LYS A 247 -16.47 4.65 -8.55
C LYS A 247 -15.89 5.40 -7.36
N ARG A 248 -15.68 4.71 -6.24
CA ARG A 248 -15.12 5.30 -5.01
C ARG A 248 -13.61 5.49 -5.16
N ILE A 249 -12.93 4.54 -5.79
CA ILE A 249 -11.50 4.63 -6.13
C ILE A 249 -11.24 5.80 -7.09
N ASP A 250 -12.12 6.02 -8.08
CA ASP A 250 -12.02 7.13 -9.03
C ASP A 250 -12.16 8.49 -8.34
N GLU A 251 -13.12 8.62 -7.40
CA GLU A 251 -13.24 9.83 -6.59
C GLU A 251 -12.00 10.05 -5.72
N MET A 252 -11.51 9.00 -5.06
CA MET A 252 -10.26 9.07 -4.29
C MET A 252 -9.10 9.56 -5.17
N PHE A 253 -8.95 9.03 -6.39
CA PHE A 253 -7.89 9.47 -7.30
C PHE A 253 -8.07 10.91 -7.79
N ARG A 254 -9.30 11.40 -7.97
CA ARG A 254 -9.52 12.84 -8.26
C ARG A 254 -8.97 13.72 -7.14
N GLN A 255 -9.17 13.35 -5.88
CA GLN A 255 -8.63 14.08 -4.74
C GLN A 255 -7.11 13.93 -4.64
N ALA A 256 -6.59 12.73 -4.94
CA ALA A 256 -5.15 12.49 -5.01
C ALA A 256 -4.48 13.37 -6.08
N ASP A 257 -5.09 13.52 -7.25
CA ASP A 257 -4.56 14.36 -8.32
C ASP A 257 -4.45 15.84 -7.92
N ILE A 258 -5.43 16.35 -7.16
CA ILE A 258 -5.39 17.74 -6.66
C ILE A 258 -4.20 17.92 -5.72
N LEU A 259 -4.06 17.05 -4.72
CA LEU A 259 -2.97 17.16 -3.75
C LEU A 259 -1.61 16.93 -4.42
N LEU A 260 -1.46 15.86 -5.21
CA LEU A 260 -0.21 15.56 -5.92
C LEU A 260 0.21 16.68 -6.87
N LYS A 261 -0.74 17.32 -7.57
CA LYS A 261 -0.46 18.48 -8.41
C LYS A 261 0.08 19.65 -7.57
N ALA A 262 -0.56 19.99 -6.46
CA ALA A 262 -0.12 21.06 -5.58
C ALA A 262 1.27 20.77 -4.98
N LEU A 263 1.49 19.56 -4.47
CA LEU A 263 2.79 19.09 -3.97
C LEU A 263 3.86 19.26 -5.06
N ARG A 264 3.63 18.76 -6.27
CA ARG A 264 4.62 18.85 -7.37
C ARG A 264 4.89 20.27 -7.85
N GLN A 265 3.90 21.16 -7.78
CA GLN A 265 4.08 22.56 -8.13
C GLN A 265 4.95 23.28 -7.08
N THR A 266 4.71 23.03 -5.80
CA THR A 266 5.46 23.66 -4.70
C THR A 266 6.86 23.08 -4.52
N MET A 267 7.01 21.75 -4.66
CA MET A 267 8.27 21.04 -4.44
C MET A 267 8.62 20.15 -5.65
N PRO A 268 8.97 20.74 -6.80
CA PRO A 268 9.19 20.02 -8.05
C PRO A 268 10.41 19.08 -8.01
N LYS A 269 11.29 19.21 -7.02
CA LYS A 269 12.45 18.34 -6.81
C LYS A 269 12.16 17.18 -5.86
N ALA A 270 11.10 17.24 -5.06
CA ALA A 270 10.77 16.19 -4.12
C ALA A 270 10.40 14.90 -4.87
N GLU A 271 10.85 13.77 -4.34
CA GLU A 271 10.47 12.46 -4.81
C GLU A 271 9.30 11.93 -3.97
N ILE A 272 8.25 11.47 -4.65
CA ILE A 272 7.02 11.04 -3.99
C ILE A 272 6.97 9.51 -4.00
N GLY A 273 7.00 8.93 -2.81
CA GLY A 273 6.73 7.53 -2.57
C GLY A 273 5.25 7.32 -2.23
N LEU A 274 4.53 6.58 -3.06
CA LEU A 274 3.15 6.18 -2.78
C LEU A 274 3.13 4.74 -2.26
N CYS A 275 2.85 4.59 -0.97
CA CYS A 275 2.65 3.29 -0.35
C CYS A 275 1.40 2.63 -0.93
N ILE A 276 1.55 1.40 -1.41
CA ILE A 276 0.43 0.58 -1.86
C ILE A 276 -0.36 0.13 -0.64
N THR A 277 -1.69 0.20 -0.75
CA THR A 277 -2.60 0.00 0.38
C THR A 277 -2.35 -1.35 1.06
N THR A 278 -2.04 -1.33 2.35
CA THR A 278 -1.74 -2.52 3.14
C THR A 278 -2.91 -3.53 3.14
N PRO A 279 -2.64 -4.84 3.20
CA PRO A 279 -3.69 -5.85 3.36
C PRO A 279 -4.43 -5.65 4.68
N PRO A 280 -5.63 -6.23 4.87
CA PRO A 280 -6.25 -6.32 6.18
C PRO A 280 -5.76 -7.51 7.01
N ASN A 281 -6.13 -7.53 8.28
CA ASN A 281 -6.13 -8.75 9.08
C ASN A 281 -6.96 -9.85 8.39
N THR A 282 -6.45 -11.08 8.31
CA THR A 282 -7.18 -12.18 7.67
C THR A 282 -8.34 -12.72 8.50
N ARG A 283 -8.40 -12.42 9.81
CA ARG A 283 -9.40 -12.95 10.73
C ARG A 283 -10.73 -12.18 10.60
N GLU A 284 -11.81 -12.90 10.31
CA GLU A 284 -13.16 -12.32 10.34
C GLU A 284 -13.50 -11.75 11.73
N ALA A 285 -13.04 -12.38 12.81
CA ALA A 285 -13.24 -11.92 14.18
C ALA A 285 -12.71 -10.48 14.41
N ALA A 286 -11.63 -10.08 13.73
CA ALA A 286 -11.10 -8.72 13.82
C ALA A 286 -12.06 -7.69 13.23
N PHE A 287 -12.69 -8.03 12.09
CA PHE A 287 -13.72 -7.21 11.47
C PHE A 287 -14.97 -7.11 12.33
N GLN A 288 -15.40 -8.23 12.92
CA GLN A 288 -16.52 -8.23 13.85
C GLN A 288 -16.24 -7.36 15.08
N ALA A 289 -15.03 -7.43 15.64
CA ALA A 289 -14.62 -6.62 16.78
C ALA A 289 -14.65 -5.11 16.50
N ASN A 290 -14.20 -4.66 15.33
CA ASN A 290 -14.19 -3.23 15.00
C ASN A 290 -15.53 -2.72 14.44
N TYR A 291 -16.21 -3.52 13.62
CA TYR A 291 -17.28 -3.03 12.76
C TYR A 291 -18.64 -3.65 13.03
N LYS A 292 -18.75 -4.64 13.93
CA LYS A 292 -20.02 -5.21 14.39
C LYS A 292 -20.94 -5.63 13.22
N GLY A 293 -20.38 -6.34 12.26
CA GLY A 293 -21.08 -6.82 11.05
C GLY A 293 -21.20 -5.81 9.90
N ARG A 294 -20.82 -4.54 10.08
CA ARG A 294 -20.89 -3.53 9.00
C ARG A 294 -19.93 -3.81 7.83
N TYR A 295 -18.76 -4.38 8.13
CA TYR A 295 -17.77 -4.79 7.15
C TYR A 295 -17.34 -6.23 7.49
N SER A 296 -17.28 -7.09 6.48
CA SER A 296 -16.68 -8.43 6.60
C SER A 296 -15.26 -8.42 6.03
N ARG A 297 -14.41 -9.34 6.48
CA ARG A 297 -13.04 -9.49 5.97
C ARG A 297 -13.04 -9.69 4.47
N TRP A 298 -13.95 -10.53 3.95
CA TRP A 298 -13.99 -10.84 2.53
C TRP A 298 -14.38 -9.63 1.67
N ASN A 299 -15.42 -8.89 2.08
CA ASN A 299 -15.86 -7.73 1.32
C ASN A 299 -14.77 -6.65 1.33
N TRP A 300 -14.11 -6.42 2.46
CA TRP A 300 -12.99 -5.49 2.51
C TRP A 300 -11.79 -5.96 1.67
N LYS A 301 -11.43 -7.25 1.70
CA LYS A 301 -10.34 -7.79 0.87
C LYS A 301 -10.59 -7.53 -0.63
N ARG A 302 -11.84 -7.69 -1.10
CA ARG A 302 -12.19 -7.37 -2.51
C ARG A 302 -11.96 -5.90 -2.85
N ILE A 303 -12.41 -5.00 -1.96
CA ILE A 303 -12.23 -3.55 -2.13
C ILE A 303 -10.73 -3.19 -2.12
N GLN A 304 -10.00 -3.66 -1.12
CA GLN A 304 -8.57 -3.36 -0.97
C GLN A 304 -7.75 -3.96 -2.12
N HIS A 305 -8.03 -5.20 -2.54
CA HIS A 305 -7.31 -5.81 -3.67
C HIS A 305 -7.55 -5.05 -4.98
N ARG A 306 -8.80 -4.61 -5.22
CA ARG A 306 -9.10 -3.76 -6.38
C ARG A 306 -8.41 -2.41 -6.29
N LEU A 307 -8.37 -1.78 -5.12
CA LEU A 307 -7.61 -0.55 -4.90
C LEU A 307 -6.11 -0.74 -5.20
N VAL A 308 -5.50 -1.83 -4.74
CA VAL A 308 -4.09 -2.15 -5.03
C VAL A 308 -3.85 -2.30 -6.54
N GLN A 309 -4.69 -3.07 -7.25
CA GLN A 309 -4.61 -3.18 -8.71
C GLN A 309 -4.65 -1.81 -9.38
N ARG A 310 -5.61 -0.97 -8.98
CA ARG A 310 -5.79 0.37 -9.53
C ARG A 310 -4.63 1.32 -9.19
N GLN A 311 -4.02 1.19 -8.01
CA GLN A 311 -2.80 1.93 -7.64
C GLN A 311 -1.62 1.54 -8.54
N ILE A 312 -1.41 0.24 -8.75
CA ILE A 312 -0.35 -0.28 -9.64
C ILE A 312 -0.58 0.20 -11.08
N GLU A 313 -1.77 -0.04 -11.64
CA GLU A 313 -2.13 0.36 -13.01
C GLU A 313 -1.92 1.86 -13.27
N ARG A 314 -2.26 2.70 -12.28
CA ARG A 314 -2.19 4.15 -12.39
C ARG A 314 -0.76 4.67 -12.28
N PHE A 315 -0.02 4.23 -11.26
CA PHE A 315 1.23 4.88 -10.89
C PHE A 315 2.48 4.23 -11.46
N THR A 316 2.45 2.96 -11.89
CA THR A 316 3.55 2.35 -12.64
C THR A 316 3.77 3.04 -14.00
N LYS A 317 2.74 3.72 -14.54
CA LYS A 317 2.81 4.48 -15.80
C LYS A 317 3.22 5.95 -15.61
N SER A 318 3.63 6.38 -14.41
CA SER A 318 4.04 7.76 -14.17
C SER A 318 5.25 8.12 -15.03
N LYS A 319 5.07 9.04 -15.97
CA LYS A 319 6.03 9.31 -17.07
C LYS A 319 7.31 10.04 -16.66
N ASP A 320 7.35 10.64 -15.47
CA ASP A 320 8.51 11.43 -15.01
C ASP A 320 9.39 10.74 -13.96
N GLY A 321 9.01 9.54 -13.51
CA GLY A 321 9.78 8.77 -12.51
C GLY A 321 9.88 9.42 -11.12
N LYS A 322 9.16 10.52 -10.86
CA LYS A 322 9.15 11.21 -9.55
C LYS A 322 8.06 10.74 -8.61
N ILE A 323 7.10 9.97 -9.11
CA ILE A 323 6.16 9.21 -8.30
C ILE A 323 6.54 7.74 -8.44
N THR A 324 6.83 7.08 -7.32
CA THR A 324 7.21 5.68 -7.27
C THR A 324 6.32 4.95 -6.28
N LEU A 325 5.89 3.73 -6.63
CA LEU A 325 5.16 2.87 -5.72
C LEU A 325 6.10 2.24 -4.69
N ILE A 326 5.67 2.23 -3.43
CA ILE A 326 6.31 1.50 -2.34
C ILE A 326 5.43 0.30 -2.03
N PRO A 327 5.88 -0.94 -2.27
CA PRO A 327 5.06 -2.14 -2.12
C PRO A 327 4.95 -2.59 -0.65
N THR A 328 4.35 -1.74 0.18
CA THR A 328 4.11 -1.98 1.62
C THR A 328 3.15 -3.14 1.88
N GLU A 329 2.26 -3.44 0.94
CA GLU A 329 1.32 -4.54 1.00
C GLU A 329 1.99 -5.92 0.93
N LEU A 330 3.16 -6.04 0.28
CA LEU A 330 3.83 -7.33 0.15
C LEU A 330 4.38 -7.84 1.49
N ASN A 331 4.96 -6.93 2.28
CA ASN A 331 5.75 -7.26 3.46
C ASN A 331 4.95 -7.39 4.75
N LEU A 332 3.72 -6.87 4.78
CA LEU A 332 2.90 -6.90 5.99
C LEU A 332 2.24 -8.27 6.18
N ASP A 333 2.56 -8.93 7.30
CA ASP A 333 1.92 -10.20 7.66
C ASP A 333 0.44 -9.97 8.01
N PRO A 334 -0.52 -10.51 7.25
CA PRO A 334 -1.93 -10.26 7.49
C PRO A 334 -2.48 -11.08 8.67
N ILE A 335 -1.65 -11.89 9.34
CA ILE A 335 -2.00 -12.69 10.53
C ILE A 335 -1.23 -12.18 11.76
N ASP A 336 0.09 -12.31 11.74
CA ASP A 336 0.93 -12.07 12.92
C ASP A 336 1.38 -10.60 13.01
N GLY A 337 1.23 -9.83 11.93
CA GLY A 337 1.42 -8.39 11.88
C GLY A 337 0.23 -7.59 12.41
N TYR A 338 -0.83 -8.26 12.89
CA TYR A 338 -2.05 -7.65 13.41
C TYR A 338 -2.38 -8.16 14.82
N PRO A 339 -3.00 -7.33 15.68
CA PRO A 339 -3.66 -7.85 16.87
C PRO A 339 -4.92 -8.63 16.47
N GLU A 340 -5.37 -9.56 17.30
CA GLU A 340 -6.52 -10.43 16.97
C GLU A 340 -7.83 -9.66 16.73
N ASN A 341 -7.98 -8.47 17.31
CA ASN A 341 -9.21 -7.69 17.34
C ASN A 341 -9.15 -6.37 16.53
N ASN A 342 -8.14 -6.19 15.66
CA ASN A 342 -8.08 -5.02 14.77
C ASN A 342 -7.95 -5.45 13.31
N ALA A 343 -8.90 -4.98 12.50
CA ALA A 343 -9.09 -5.36 11.12
C ALA A 343 -8.09 -4.69 10.17
N VAL A 344 -7.68 -3.45 10.49
CA VAL A 344 -6.88 -2.62 9.57
C VAL A 344 -5.67 -1.96 10.20
N HIS A 345 -5.57 -1.87 11.53
CA HIS A 345 -4.39 -1.32 12.20
C HIS A 345 -3.43 -2.46 12.60
N PRO A 346 -2.20 -2.48 12.07
CA PRO A 346 -1.17 -3.44 12.45
C PRO A 346 -0.82 -3.36 13.95
N ASN A 347 -0.19 -4.42 14.45
CA ASN A 347 0.50 -4.38 15.73
C ASN A 347 1.91 -3.78 15.55
N ALA A 348 2.71 -3.74 16.62
CA ALA A 348 4.06 -3.18 16.58
C ALA A 348 4.95 -3.86 15.53
N GLU A 349 4.82 -5.17 15.30
CA GLU A 349 5.63 -5.89 14.32
C GLU A 349 5.18 -5.61 12.89
N GLY A 350 3.87 -5.60 12.63
CA GLY A 350 3.35 -5.21 11.32
C GLY A 350 3.71 -3.77 10.94
N TYR A 351 3.68 -2.84 11.90
CA TYR A 351 4.16 -1.48 11.64
C TYR A 351 5.67 -1.41 11.35
N LYS A 352 6.50 -2.29 11.94
CA LYS A 352 7.92 -2.36 11.55
C LYS A 352 8.07 -2.86 10.12
N GLN A 353 7.28 -3.85 9.70
CA GLN A 353 7.28 -4.34 8.31
C GLN A 353 6.95 -3.22 7.31
N VAL A 354 5.96 -2.38 7.62
CA VAL A 354 5.64 -1.18 6.82
C VAL A 354 6.82 -0.19 6.81
N GLY A 355 7.41 0.10 7.97
CA GLY A 355 8.56 1.00 8.09
C GLY A 355 9.79 0.50 7.32
N ALA A 356 10.04 -0.81 7.34
CA ALA A 356 11.12 -1.46 6.62
C ALA A 356 10.94 -1.36 5.10
N SER A 357 9.73 -1.55 4.57
CA SER A 357 9.44 -1.36 3.14
C SER A 357 9.70 0.07 2.67
N ILE A 358 9.30 1.07 3.48
CA ILE A 358 9.52 2.49 3.17
C ILE A 358 11.01 2.83 3.27
N TYR A 359 11.70 2.34 4.31
CA TYR A 359 13.15 2.49 4.46
C TYR A 359 13.91 1.91 3.26
N ALA A 360 13.56 0.71 2.81
CA ALA A 360 14.20 0.08 1.66
C ALA A 360 14.00 0.89 0.36
N TRP A 361 12.80 1.43 0.15
CA TRP A 361 12.56 2.35 -0.96
C TRP A 361 13.40 3.63 -0.86
N LEU A 362 13.50 4.25 0.33
CA LEU A 362 14.34 5.44 0.54
C LEU A 362 15.81 5.14 0.18
N LYS A 363 16.35 4.01 0.65
CA LYS A 363 17.72 3.59 0.34
C LYS A 363 17.90 3.36 -1.16
N TRP A 364 16.92 2.76 -1.82
CA TRP A 364 16.95 2.56 -3.26
C TRP A 364 17.01 3.90 -4.00
N ARG A 365 16.15 4.86 -3.67
CA ARG A 365 16.20 6.21 -4.27
C ARG A 365 17.55 6.91 -4.06
N LEU A 366 18.13 6.77 -2.87
CA LEU A 366 19.43 7.34 -2.56
C LEU A 366 20.53 6.73 -3.44
N ALA A 367 20.55 5.40 -3.59
CA ALA A 367 21.48 4.71 -4.50
C ALA A 367 21.31 5.16 -5.97
N GLN A 368 20.08 5.34 -6.44
CA GLN A 368 19.81 5.78 -7.82
C GLN A 368 20.33 7.20 -8.10
N SER A 369 20.34 8.07 -7.10
CA SER A 369 20.84 9.44 -7.25
C SER A 369 22.35 9.58 -7.15
N GLU A 370 23.08 8.56 -6.67
CA GLU A 370 24.55 8.52 -6.70
C GLU A 370 25.10 8.12 -8.08
N MET A 371 24.28 7.46 -8.90
CA MET A 371 24.64 7.05 -10.27
C MET A 371 24.45 8.15 -11.33
N LYS A 372 24.00 9.33 -10.94
CA LYS A 372 23.83 10.51 -11.81
C LYS A 372 24.84 11.58 -11.43
#